data_AF-A0AAE0T5Q7-F1
#
_entry.id   AF-A0AAE0T5Q7-F1
#
_cell.length_a   1.000
_cell.length_b   1.000
_cell.length_c   1.000
_cell.angle_alpha   90.00
_cell.angle_beta   90.00
_cell.angle_gamma   90.00
#
_symmetry.space_group_name_H-M   'P 1'
#
loop_
_entity.id
_entity.type
_entity.pdbx_description
1 polymer ?
#
loop_
_entity_poly.entity_id
_entity_poly.type
_entity_poly.pdbx_seq_one_letter_code
_entity_poly.pdbx_strand_id
1 'polypeptide(L)'
;MPEKCIDRYHCGTHDPIWFMGKHPSKEGQEATGKACANTGFGANCCGYEVGTITVKHCGSFFVYRLSRVQGCSFAYCAGKGDPCPYGTSSPTGYQPGCRVSFPMMAGNPILLGPFISGICPDGKRYTDFYFKCQVSYPNPLDANVGFEIKWLIDEKPMNVTNTISGFTREASIHVNQLQNCMGHEFDPGQLELDEKAREMSEIKVVSTVPIPCTDCSVRSSECEYSAHLTAKNATVPECNLTLSYKDWNENTKTAEAITHIEADKDFVNDNKTGYLQLVPFTSGGINAILNASYVPQPLQHRLNDWTQTVEVYLKSGSAGTTDTTLWTDVGYYDMFHVGKFTMVQTKSVPPHIPEFQVEIQTQTCWNVACICGVVAREGTDVVSFNTCDMRFGGNTLNENILFPTQFSNLTIIHQSGKSYMVYFPSGRRVFVDKNDVNMTRVEVQVRPDDANNVEGLCGEYNGHPEELGKDKNGNPITFTRTPDSFIESNRHV
;
A
#
# COMPACT_ATOMS: atom_id res chain seq x y z
N MET A 1 25.26 -45.78 28.88
CA MET A 1 26.61 -45.27 28.55
C MET A 1 27.62 -46.39 28.77
N PRO A 2 28.68 -46.52 27.96
CA PRO A 2 29.72 -47.53 28.15
C PRO A 2 30.60 -47.21 29.38
N GLU A 3 31.02 -48.26 30.10
CA GLU A 3 31.99 -48.21 31.22
C GLU A 3 33.45 -48.34 30.76
N LYS A 4 33.65 -48.49 29.46
CA LYS A 4 34.96 -48.70 28.83
C LYS A 4 35.16 -47.68 27.73
N CYS A 5 36.43 -47.41 27.43
CA CYS A 5 36.86 -46.58 26.33
C CYS A 5 36.17 -47.00 25.02
N ILE A 6 35.68 -45.99 24.30
CA ILE A 6 35.16 -46.10 22.93
C ILE A 6 36.13 -45.37 22.02
N ASP A 7 36.45 -45.98 20.88
CA ASP A 7 37.32 -45.38 19.87
C ASP A 7 36.70 -44.12 19.27
N ARG A 8 37.54 -43.23 18.76
CA ARG A 8 37.08 -42.00 18.09
C ARG A 8 36.13 -42.32 16.93
N TYR A 9 35.35 -41.33 16.53
CA TYR A 9 34.40 -41.43 15.41
C TYR A 9 33.24 -42.43 15.62
N HIS A 10 32.89 -42.71 16.87
CA HIS A 10 31.76 -43.56 17.24
C HIS A 10 30.68 -42.74 17.96
N CYS A 11 29.52 -43.35 18.19
CA CYS A 11 28.37 -42.72 18.87
C CYS A 11 27.87 -41.44 18.16
N GLY A 12 28.11 -41.33 16.85
CA GLY A 12 27.69 -40.19 16.04
C GLY A 12 28.50 -38.91 16.26
N THR A 13 29.70 -39.00 16.84
CA THR A 13 30.56 -37.84 17.13
C THR A 13 32.04 -38.13 16.88
N HIS A 14 32.86 -37.08 16.84
CA HIS A 14 34.33 -37.19 16.69
C HIS A 14 35.01 -37.70 17.96
N ASP A 15 34.68 -37.09 19.10
CA ASP A 15 35.27 -37.35 20.41
C ASP A 15 34.20 -37.91 21.39
N PRO A 16 33.98 -39.24 21.40
CA PRO A 16 32.94 -39.86 22.21
C PRO A 16 33.24 -39.79 23.70
N ILE A 17 32.20 -39.56 24.50
CA ILE A 17 32.27 -39.53 25.96
C ILE A 17 31.72 -40.82 26.57
N TRP A 18 32.52 -41.43 27.42
CA TRP A 18 32.20 -42.66 28.15
C TRP A 18 32.26 -42.44 29.67
N PHE A 19 31.62 -43.35 30.42
CA PHE A 19 31.55 -43.27 31.87
C PHE A 19 32.75 -43.98 32.49
N MET A 20 33.68 -43.22 33.05
CA MET A 20 34.80 -43.73 33.81
C MET A 20 34.39 -43.96 35.26
N GLY A 21 33.60 -45.01 35.45
CA GLY A 21 33.03 -45.47 36.72
C GLY A 21 32.35 -46.83 36.51
N LYS A 22 31.65 -47.31 37.54
CA LYS A 22 30.82 -48.53 37.45
C LYS A 22 29.37 -48.18 37.67
N HIS A 23 28.48 -48.71 36.84
CA HIS A 23 27.04 -48.55 36.99
C HIS A 23 26.56 -49.26 38.27
N PRO A 24 25.57 -48.69 38.98
CA PRO A 24 25.02 -49.29 40.18
C PRO A 24 24.31 -50.61 39.84
N SER A 25 24.56 -51.65 40.63
CA SER A 25 24.01 -53.00 40.36
C SER A 25 22.62 -53.22 40.95
N LYS A 26 22.23 -52.49 41.99
CA LYS A 26 20.90 -52.63 42.63
C LYS A 26 20.00 -51.47 42.25
N GLU A 27 18.71 -51.76 42.04
CA GLU A 27 17.69 -50.73 41.84
C GLU A 27 17.66 -49.74 42.99
N GLY A 28 17.47 -48.45 42.68
CA GLY A 28 17.50 -47.34 43.61
C GLY A 28 18.90 -46.83 43.97
N GLN A 29 19.97 -47.59 43.67
CA GLN A 29 21.34 -47.15 43.95
C GLN A 29 21.84 -46.13 42.93
N GLU A 30 22.69 -45.23 43.42
CA GLU A 30 23.40 -44.24 42.63
C GLU A 30 24.90 -44.54 42.64
N ALA A 31 25.56 -44.31 41.51
CA ALA A 31 27.00 -44.31 41.41
C ALA A 31 27.47 -43.01 40.75
N THR A 32 28.58 -42.49 41.24
CA THR A 32 29.19 -41.27 40.71
C THR A 32 30.54 -41.63 40.10
N GLY A 33 30.85 -41.03 38.95
CA GLY A 33 32.10 -41.25 38.24
C GLY A 33 32.39 -40.13 37.27
N LYS A 34 33.51 -40.22 36.56
CA LYS A 34 33.94 -39.17 35.63
C LYS A 34 33.39 -39.42 34.23
N ALA A 35 33.01 -38.37 33.53
CA ALA A 35 32.73 -38.38 32.10
C ALA A 35 34.02 -38.06 31.35
N CYS A 36 34.54 -39.03 30.59
CA CYS A 36 35.80 -38.91 29.88
C CYS A 36 35.57 -38.90 28.38
N ALA A 37 36.08 -37.89 27.69
CA ALA A 37 36.09 -37.82 26.24
C ALA A 37 37.38 -38.44 25.67
N ASN A 38 37.24 -39.30 24.66
CA ASN A 38 38.37 -39.81 23.90
C ASN A 38 38.71 -38.84 22.75
N THR A 39 39.71 -37.98 22.96
CA THR A 39 40.22 -37.05 21.93
C THR A 39 41.36 -37.63 21.11
N GLY A 40 41.70 -38.91 21.30
CA GLY A 40 42.86 -39.57 20.68
C GLY A 40 44.20 -39.30 21.37
N PHE A 41 44.20 -38.54 22.46
CA PHE A 41 45.37 -38.22 23.27
C PHE A 41 45.08 -38.51 24.75
N GLY A 42 46.13 -38.68 25.57
CA GLY A 42 46.01 -38.91 27.02
C GLY A 42 45.97 -40.39 27.44
N ALA A 43 46.26 -40.65 28.72
CA ALA A 43 46.23 -42.01 29.28
C ALA A 43 44.79 -42.54 29.42
N ASN A 44 44.59 -43.85 29.25
CA ASN A 44 43.31 -44.54 29.42
C ASN A 44 42.15 -43.99 28.54
N CYS A 45 42.44 -43.47 27.35
CA CYS A 45 41.45 -42.86 26.46
C CYS A 45 40.64 -41.70 27.08
N CYS A 46 41.18 -41.00 28.07
CA CYS A 46 40.56 -39.83 28.67
C CYS A 46 41.43 -38.60 28.40
N GLY A 47 41.35 -38.09 27.17
CA GLY A 47 42.10 -36.90 26.76
C GLY A 47 41.49 -35.61 27.26
N TYR A 48 40.20 -35.65 27.62
CA TYR A 48 39.51 -34.53 28.24
C TYR A 48 38.47 -35.02 29.26
N GLU A 49 38.58 -34.55 30.50
CA GLU A 49 37.60 -34.82 31.55
C GLU A 49 36.47 -33.78 31.46
N VAL A 50 35.27 -34.23 31.06
CA VAL A 50 34.10 -33.36 30.86
C VAL A 50 33.51 -32.91 32.20
N GLY A 51 33.61 -33.77 33.22
CA GLY A 51 33.14 -33.50 34.57
C GLY A 51 32.64 -34.76 35.28
N THR A 52 32.13 -34.57 36.48
CA THR A 52 31.54 -35.65 37.28
C THR A 52 30.08 -35.85 36.90
N ILE A 53 29.70 -37.10 36.61
CA ILE A 53 28.33 -37.50 36.34
C ILE A 53 27.85 -38.52 37.36
N THR A 54 26.55 -38.53 37.61
CA THR A 54 25.89 -39.50 38.50
C THR A 54 24.92 -40.34 37.71
N VAL A 55 24.88 -41.63 37.99
CA VAL A 55 23.96 -42.58 37.37
C VAL A 55 23.16 -43.32 38.43
N LYS A 56 21.86 -43.45 38.21
CA LYS A 56 20.92 -44.18 39.08
C LYS A 56 20.33 -45.38 38.35
N HIS A 57 20.24 -46.53 39.03
CA HIS A 57 19.54 -47.71 38.49
C HIS A 57 18.05 -47.64 38.85
N CYS A 58 17.17 -47.62 37.86
CA CYS A 58 15.71 -47.53 38.03
C CYS A 58 15.00 -48.83 37.64
N GLY A 59 15.68 -49.98 37.83
CA GLY A 59 15.15 -51.31 37.53
C GLY A 59 15.47 -51.75 36.10
N SER A 60 14.73 -51.26 35.10
CA SER A 60 14.93 -51.65 33.69
C SER A 60 15.80 -50.68 32.89
N PHE A 61 16.12 -49.51 33.44
CA PHE A 61 16.94 -48.48 32.78
C PHE A 61 17.79 -47.70 33.78
N PHE A 62 18.71 -46.90 33.26
CA PHE A 62 19.56 -46.01 34.04
C PHE A 62 19.21 -44.55 33.75
N VAL A 63 19.19 -43.73 34.79
CA VAL A 63 19.02 -42.27 34.68
C VAL A 63 20.36 -41.61 34.97
N TYR A 64 20.79 -40.69 34.10
CA TYR A 64 22.07 -40.01 34.21
C TYR A 64 21.87 -38.52 34.48
N ARG A 65 22.60 -37.99 35.46
CA ARG A 65 22.82 -36.56 35.63
C ARG A 65 24.14 -36.20 34.95
N LEU A 66 24.04 -35.71 33.72
CA LEU A 66 25.18 -35.42 32.85
C LEU A 66 25.79 -34.04 33.13
N SER A 67 27.08 -33.90 32.83
CA SER A 67 27.77 -32.61 32.82
C SER A 67 27.57 -31.93 31.46
N ARG A 68 27.63 -30.61 31.41
CA ARG A 68 27.56 -29.89 30.15
C ARG A 68 28.82 -30.14 29.32
N VAL A 69 28.65 -30.55 28.08
CA VAL A 69 29.75 -30.71 27.11
C VAL A 69 30.26 -29.35 26.65
N GLN A 70 31.59 -29.22 26.54
CA GLN A 70 32.28 -28.03 26.06
C GLN A 70 32.89 -28.34 24.69
N GLY A 71 32.27 -27.85 23.62
CA GLY A 71 32.73 -28.04 22.23
C GLY A 71 31.83 -28.95 21.40
N CYS A 72 31.78 -28.67 20.09
CA CYS A 72 30.86 -29.31 19.16
C CYS A 72 31.23 -30.76 18.81
N SER A 73 32.49 -31.16 19.01
CA SER A 73 32.99 -32.50 18.67
C SER A 73 32.72 -33.56 19.75
N PHE A 74 32.15 -33.16 20.89
CA PHE A 74 31.93 -34.02 22.05
C PHE A 74 30.46 -34.45 22.18
N ALA A 75 30.22 -35.75 22.30
CA ALA A 75 28.89 -36.28 22.60
C ALA A 75 28.96 -37.52 23.51
N TYR A 76 27.94 -37.67 24.37
CA TYR A 76 27.80 -38.83 25.24
C TYR A 76 27.38 -40.08 24.48
N CYS A 77 28.13 -41.17 24.63
CA CYS A 77 27.74 -42.47 24.10
C CYS A 77 26.55 -43.05 24.87
N ALA A 78 25.45 -43.30 24.18
CA ALA A 78 24.26 -43.96 24.71
C ALA A 78 23.73 -45.02 23.72
N GLY A 79 23.03 -46.03 24.24
CA GLY A 79 22.48 -47.11 23.41
C GLY A 79 23.44 -48.27 23.14
N LYS A 80 22.91 -49.31 22.50
CA LYS A 80 23.63 -50.52 22.04
C LYS A 80 23.32 -50.88 20.57
N GLY A 81 22.57 -50.04 19.86
CA GLY A 81 22.11 -50.31 18.49
C GLY A 81 21.95 -49.04 17.67
N ASP A 82 21.55 -49.20 16.41
CA ASP A 82 21.35 -48.07 15.50
C ASP A 82 20.12 -47.24 15.91
N PRO A 83 20.23 -45.90 15.90
CA PRO A 83 19.09 -45.04 16.20
C PRO A 83 17.96 -45.29 15.20
N CYS A 84 16.72 -45.13 15.66
CA CYS A 84 15.58 -45.21 14.75
C CYS A 84 15.72 -44.19 13.60
N PRO A 85 15.37 -44.58 12.35
CA PRO A 85 15.31 -43.64 11.23
C PRO A 85 14.44 -42.43 11.57
N TYR A 86 14.77 -41.28 10.97
CA TYR A 86 14.02 -40.05 11.14
C TYR A 86 12.52 -40.29 10.89
N GLY A 87 11.65 -39.80 11.77
CA GLY A 87 10.19 -40.02 11.72
C GLY A 87 9.69 -41.33 12.35
N THR A 88 10.57 -42.13 12.94
CA THR A 88 10.19 -43.34 13.67
C THR A 88 10.70 -43.31 15.12
N SER A 89 10.00 -43.99 16.03
CA SER A 89 10.41 -44.19 17.42
C SER A 89 10.18 -45.64 17.86
N SER A 90 10.99 -46.11 18.79
CA SER A 90 10.76 -47.37 19.52
C SER A 90 10.77 -47.06 21.02
N PRO A 91 10.26 -47.93 21.89
CA PRO A 91 10.36 -47.76 23.34
C PRO A 91 11.80 -47.58 23.84
N THR A 92 12.79 -48.06 23.09
CA THR A 92 14.21 -47.95 23.40
C THR A 92 14.90 -46.81 22.64
N GLY A 93 14.28 -46.26 21.59
CA GLY A 93 14.89 -45.28 20.67
C GLY A 93 15.80 -45.89 19.58
N TYR A 94 15.96 -47.22 19.57
CA TYR A 94 16.87 -47.94 18.68
C TYR A 94 16.16 -49.09 17.96
N GLN A 95 16.77 -49.59 16.88
CA GLN A 95 16.34 -50.80 16.18
C GLN A 95 16.67 -52.08 16.99
N PRO A 96 15.90 -53.18 16.79
CA PRO A 96 14.67 -53.30 16.02
C PRO A 96 13.42 -52.79 16.78
N GLY A 97 12.33 -52.51 16.06
CA GLY A 97 11.06 -52.09 16.67
C GLY A 97 10.73 -50.59 16.54
N CYS A 98 11.39 -49.88 15.63
CA CYS A 98 11.03 -48.52 15.26
C CYS A 98 9.71 -48.51 14.48
N ARG A 99 8.77 -47.68 14.94
CA ARG A 99 7.45 -47.46 14.35
C ARG A 99 7.20 -45.96 14.19
N VAL A 100 6.33 -45.58 13.27
CA VAL A 100 6.03 -44.17 13.01
C VAL A 100 5.48 -43.51 14.29
N SER A 101 6.07 -42.39 14.70
CA SER A 101 5.86 -41.80 16.04
C SER A 101 4.61 -40.94 16.16
N PHE A 102 3.85 -40.79 15.08
CA PHE A 102 2.60 -40.03 15.02
C PHE A 102 1.75 -40.54 13.84
N PRO A 103 0.42 -40.41 13.89
CA PRO A 103 -0.42 -40.65 12.72
C PRO A 103 0.02 -39.70 11.59
N MET A 104 0.56 -40.26 10.50
CA MET A 104 0.91 -39.45 9.34
C MET A 104 -0.37 -38.97 8.65
N MET A 105 -0.50 -37.65 8.48
CA MET A 105 -1.57 -37.08 7.66
C MET A 105 -1.37 -37.44 6.20
N ALA A 106 -2.45 -37.60 5.44
CA ALA A 106 -2.38 -37.85 4.00
C ALA A 106 -2.10 -36.55 3.21
N GLY A 107 -2.37 -35.40 3.82
CA GLY A 107 -2.14 -34.08 3.26
C GLY A 107 -2.62 -32.98 4.19
N ASN A 108 -2.61 -31.74 3.69
CA ASN A 108 -3.16 -30.59 4.41
C ASN A 108 -4.68 -30.75 4.61
N PRO A 109 -5.24 -30.23 5.72
CA PRO A 109 -6.69 -30.17 5.89
C PRO A 109 -7.31 -29.28 4.80
N ILE A 110 -8.51 -29.65 4.35
CA ILE A 110 -9.23 -28.96 3.28
C ILE A 110 -10.30 -28.07 3.91
N LEU A 111 -10.27 -26.78 3.60
CA LEU A 111 -11.32 -25.83 3.96
C LEU A 111 -12.43 -25.86 2.90
N LEU A 112 -13.66 -26.08 3.33
CA LEU A 112 -14.85 -26.13 2.49
C LEU A 112 -15.85 -25.05 2.94
N GLY A 113 -16.55 -24.46 1.99
CA GLY A 113 -17.55 -23.42 2.23
C GLY A 113 -17.26 -22.14 1.43
N PRO A 114 -17.97 -21.03 1.71
CA PRO A 114 -18.99 -20.90 2.76
C PRO A 114 -20.28 -21.68 2.45
N PHE A 115 -20.83 -22.35 3.46
CA PHE A 115 -22.14 -23.00 3.37
C PHE A 115 -23.19 -22.18 4.10
N ILE A 116 -24.30 -21.88 3.43
CA ILE A 116 -25.42 -21.16 4.04
C ILE A 116 -26.36 -22.15 4.73
N SER A 117 -26.78 -21.82 5.95
CA SER A 117 -27.71 -22.61 6.76
C SER A 117 -28.69 -21.71 7.49
N GLY A 118 -29.93 -22.18 7.63
CA GLY A 118 -30.98 -21.45 8.33
C GLY A 118 -32.29 -21.38 7.57
N ILE A 119 -33.37 -21.76 8.25
CA ILE A 119 -34.76 -21.55 7.80
C ILE A 119 -35.52 -21.02 9.01
N CYS A 120 -36.09 -19.82 8.91
CA CYS A 120 -36.96 -19.29 9.95
C CYS A 120 -38.24 -20.16 10.03
N PRO A 121 -38.90 -20.26 11.20
CA PRO A 121 -40.11 -21.06 11.38
C PRO A 121 -41.27 -20.71 10.43
N ASP A 122 -41.26 -19.51 9.84
CA ASP A 122 -42.26 -19.00 8.90
C ASP A 122 -41.90 -19.22 7.40
N GLY A 123 -40.82 -19.97 7.12
CA GLY A 123 -40.36 -20.26 5.76
C GLY A 123 -39.50 -19.16 5.13
N LYS A 124 -39.14 -18.09 5.87
CA LYS A 124 -38.16 -17.09 5.43
C LYS A 124 -36.73 -17.59 5.63
N ARG A 125 -35.78 -17.07 4.84
CA ARG A 125 -34.36 -17.44 4.94
C ARG A 125 -33.68 -16.64 6.05
N TYR A 126 -33.33 -17.33 7.14
CA TYR A 126 -32.30 -16.93 8.09
C TYR A 126 -30.95 -17.27 7.45
N THR A 127 -29.96 -16.38 7.47
CA THR A 127 -28.65 -16.68 6.89
C THR A 127 -27.61 -16.69 8.01
N ASP A 128 -27.39 -17.89 8.56
CA ASP A 128 -26.12 -18.27 9.16
C ASP A 128 -25.25 -18.89 8.06
N PHE A 129 -23.94 -18.76 8.18
CA PHE A 129 -23.02 -19.47 7.31
C PHE A 129 -21.90 -20.08 8.14
N TYR A 130 -21.38 -21.19 7.63
CA TYR A 130 -20.32 -21.90 8.29
C TYR A 130 -19.30 -22.43 7.27
N PHE A 131 -18.09 -22.66 7.76
CA PHE A 131 -17.04 -23.36 7.05
C PHE A 131 -16.83 -24.74 7.66
N LYS A 132 -16.40 -25.69 6.83
CA LYS A 132 -16.03 -27.04 7.26
C LYS A 132 -14.55 -27.26 7.00
N CYS A 133 -13.85 -27.82 7.97
CA CYS A 133 -12.48 -28.29 7.83
C CYS A 133 -12.50 -29.81 7.78
N GLN A 134 -12.09 -30.38 6.64
CA GLN A 134 -12.00 -31.82 6.44
C GLN A 134 -10.54 -32.27 6.60
N VAL A 135 -10.29 -33.13 7.58
CA VAL A 135 -8.95 -33.67 7.86
C VAL A 135 -8.65 -34.83 6.92
N SER A 136 -7.58 -34.70 6.14
CA SER A 136 -7.10 -35.74 5.22
C SER A 136 -6.27 -36.78 5.98
N TYR A 137 -6.89 -37.90 6.38
CA TYR A 137 -6.25 -38.97 7.15
C TYR A 137 -6.37 -40.33 6.44
N PRO A 138 -5.27 -41.09 6.24
CA PRO A 138 -5.27 -42.31 5.43
C PRO A 138 -6.16 -43.44 5.96
N ASN A 139 -6.37 -43.52 7.27
CA ASN A 139 -7.14 -44.59 7.89
C ASN A 139 -8.45 -44.06 8.51
N PRO A 140 -9.55 -43.99 7.73
CA PRO A 140 -10.81 -43.41 8.22
C PRO A 140 -11.44 -44.20 9.37
N LEU A 141 -11.03 -45.46 9.59
CA LEU A 141 -11.57 -46.34 10.62
C LEU A 141 -10.78 -46.33 11.94
N ASP A 142 -9.70 -45.54 12.04
CA ASP A 142 -8.94 -45.44 13.29
C ASP A 142 -9.65 -44.52 14.30
N ALA A 143 -10.39 -45.10 15.23
CA ALA A 143 -11.07 -44.35 16.29
C ALA A 143 -10.13 -43.83 17.40
N ASN A 144 -8.88 -44.30 17.45
CA ASN A 144 -7.93 -43.95 18.51
C ASN A 144 -7.12 -42.68 18.23
N VAL A 145 -7.40 -42.02 17.10
CA VAL A 145 -6.73 -40.78 16.71
C VAL A 145 -7.63 -39.59 17.03
N GLY A 146 -7.04 -38.56 17.61
CA GLY A 146 -7.67 -37.26 17.84
C GLY A 146 -6.93 -36.15 17.09
N PHE A 147 -7.67 -35.16 16.61
CA PHE A 147 -7.13 -34.00 15.90
C PHE A 147 -7.54 -32.72 16.62
N GLU A 148 -6.59 -31.83 16.85
CA GLU A 148 -6.85 -30.46 17.30
C GLU A 148 -6.80 -29.53 16.09
N ILE A 149 -7.90 -28.83 15.83
CA ILE A 149 -8.02 -27.88 14.73
C ILE A 149 -7.94 -26.47 15.29
N LYS A 150 -6.99 -25.71 14.74
CA LYS A 150 -6.81 -24.29 14.99
C LYS A 150 -7.21 -23.53 13.74
N TRP A 151 -8.11 -22.58 13.90
CA TRP A 151 -8.55 -21.72 12.82
C TRP A 151 -7.73 -20.43 12.81
N LEU A 152 -7.39 -19.94 11.63
CA LEU A 152 -6.58 -18.74 11.45
C LEU A 152 -7.30 -17.76 10.52
N ILE A 153 -7.16 -16.47 10.80
CA ILE A 153 -7.57 -15.36 9.93
C ILE A 153 -6.34 -14.47 9.75
N ASP A 154 -5.96 -14.18 8.50
CA ASP A 154 -4.72 -13.46 8.16
C ASP A 154 -3.50 -14.00 8.93
N GLU A 155 -3.37 -15.33 8.95
CA GLU A 155 -2.30 -16.09 9.65
C GLU A 155 -2.31 -15.95 11.19
N LYS A 156 -3.28 -15.26 11.78
CA LYS A 156 -3.42 -15.12 13.23
C LYS A 156 -4.38 -16.18 13.78
N PRO A 157 -3.99 -16.94 14.82
CA PRO A 157 -4.85 -17.94 15.41
C PRO A 157 -6.05 -17.29 16.11
N MET A 158 -7.24 -17.82 15.86
CA MET A 158 -8.46 -17.43 16.58
C MET A 158 -8.54 -18.11 17.95
N ASN A 159 -9.31 -17.53 18.87
CA ASN A 159 -9.64 -18.15 20.15
C ASN A 159 -10.76 -19.20 20.01
N VAL A 160 -10.69 -20.02 18.96
CA VAL A 160 -11.63 -21.11 18.68
C VAL A 160 -10.81 -22.33 18.32
N THR A 161 -10.93 -23.38 19.12
CA THR A 161 -10.29 -24.67 18.86
C THR A 161 -11.34 -25.77 18.84
N ASN A 162 -11.25 -26.66 17.86
CA ASN A 162 -12.10 -27.83 17.77
C ASN A 162 -11.26 -29.08 17.94
N THR A 163 -11.68 -29.97 18.84
CA THR A 163 -11.07 -31.28 19.00
C THR A 163 -11.97 -32.33 18.38
N ILE A 164 -11.47 -33.05 17.38
CA ILE A 164 -12.15 -34.17 16.75
C ILE A 164 -11.62 -35.47 17.35
N SER A 165 -12.51 -36.36 17.76
CA SER A 165 -12.18 -37.70 18.26
C SER A 165 -13.08 -38.77 17.63
N GLY A 166 -12.66 -40.04 17.69
CA GLY A 166 -13.43 -41.16 17.15
C GLY A 166 -13.33 -41.28 15.63
N PHE A 167 -14.45 -41.50 14.93
CA PHE A 167 -14.50 -41.66 13.47
C PHE A 167 -14.72 -40.35 12.70
N THR A 168 -15.12 -39.29 13.39
CA THR A 168 -15.40 -37.99 12.76
C THR A 168 -14.10 -37.41 12.23
N ARG A 169 -14.13 -36.76 11.05
CA ARG A 169 -12.97 -36.11 10.41
C ARG A 169 -13.27 -34.69 9.92
N GLU A 170 -14.37 -34.14 10.41
CA GLU A 170 -14.86 -32.82 10.04
C GLU A 170 -15.06 -31.97 11.30
N ALA A 171 -14.58 -30.73 11.25
CA ALA A 171 -14.98 -29.68 12.19
C ALA A 171 -15.67 -28.56 11.42
N SER A 172 -16.54 -27.82 12.10
CA SER A 172 -17.24 -26.67 11.53
C SER A 172 -17.01 -25.44 12.38
N ILE A 173 -16.95 -24.27 11.75
CA ILE A 173 -16.92 -22.96 12.38
C ILE A 173 -18.04 -22.10 11.81
N HIS A 174 -18.89 -21.54 12.68
CA HIS A 174 -20.05 -20.74 12.33
C HIS A 174 -19.77 -19.24 12.41
N VAL A 175 -20.60 -18.40 11.77
CA VAL A 175 -20.40 -16.95 11.68
C VAL A 175 -20.22 -16.26 13.04
N ASN A 176 -20.96 -16.71 14.05
CA ASN A 176 -20.87 -16.18 15.42
C ASN A 176 -19.52 -16.44 16.10
N GLN A 177 -18.72 -17.38 15.57
CA GLN A 177 -17.39 -17.72 16.06
C GLN A 177 -16.26 -17.01 15.29
N LEU A 178 -16.55 -16.38 14.15
CA LEU A 178 -15.56 -15.74 13.28
C LEU A 178 -15.07 -14.36 13.78
N GLN A 179 -15.35 -14.01 15.04
CA GLN A 179 -14.88 -12.77 15.68
C GLN A 179 -14.97 -11.54 14.77
N ASN A 180 -16.08 -11.41 14.05
CA ASN A 180 -16.42 -10.20 13.29
C ASN A 180 -15.63 -10.00 11.99
N CYS A 181 -15.05 -11.06 11.44
CA CYS A 181 -14.36 -11.01 10.16
C CYS A 181 -15.36 -11.11 9.00
N MET A 182 -15.43 -10.02 8.23
CA MET A 182 -16.29 -9.84 7.07
C MET A 182 -15.72 -10.41 5.77
N GLY A 183 -14.47 -10.93 5.77
CA GLY A 183 -13.80 -11.48 4.60
C GLY A 183 -14.00 -10.63 3.34
N HIS A 184 -13.23 -9.56 3.16
CA HIS A 184 -13.36 -8.67 2.02
C HIS A 184 -12.05 -8.64 1.22
N GLU A 185 -12.17 -8.32 -0.05
CA GLU A 185 -11.07 -8.11 -0.98
C GLU A 185 -11.37 -6.86 -1.80
N PHE A 186 -10.31 -6.15 -2.21
CA PHE A 186 -10.43 -5.05 -3.16
C PHE A 186 -10.04 -5.57 -4.55
N ASP A 187 -10.83 -5.24 -5.56
CA ASP A 187 -10.53 -5.52 -6.96
C ASP A 187 -10.47 -4.19 -7.73
N PRO A 188 -9.28 -3.80 -8.26
CA PRO A 188 -8.03 -4.56 -8.24
C PRO A 188 -7.34 -4.55 -6.86
N GLY A 189 -6.65 -5.65 -6.51
CA GLY A 189 -5.89 -5.78 -5.25
C GLY A 189 -4.60 -4.96 -5.19
N GLN A 190 -4.25 -4.29 -6.28
CA GLN A 190 -3.24 -3.23 -6.35
C GLN A 190 -3.77 -2.12 -7.22
N LEU A 191 -3.62 -0.89 -6.76
CA LEU A 191 -4.16 0.29 -7.43
C LEU A 191 -3.04 1.32 -7.65
N GLU A 192 -2.93 1.81 -8.87
CA GLU A 192 -2.10 2.97 -9.22
C GLU A 192 -3.04 4.09 -9.65
N LEU A 193 -2.91 5.24 -9.01
CA LEU A 193 -3.71 6.42 -9.32
C LEU A 193 -2.80 7.47 -9.96
N ASP A 194 -3.25 8.04 -11.07
CA ASP A 194 -2.53 9.09 -11.79
C ASP A 194 -3.16 10.45 -11.45
N GLU A 195 -2.35 11.39 -10.95
CA GLU A 195 -2.82 12.75 -10.66
C GLU A 195 -3.28 13.50 -11.92
N LYS A 196 -2.83 13.09 -13.10
CA LYS A 196 -3.30 13.61 -14.40
C LYS A 196 -4.68 13.08 -14.78
N ALA A 197 -5.16 12.01 -14.14
CA ALA A 197 -6.42 11.40 -14.51
C ALA A 197 -7.57 12.40 -14.31
N ARG A 198 -8.39 12.52 -15.36
CA ARG A 198 -9.64 13.32 -15.34
C ARG A 198 -10.86 12.49 -14.94
N GLU A 199 -10.78 11.18 -15.18
CA GLU A 199 -11.82 10.23 -14.81
C GLU A 199 -11.41 9.52 -13.51
N MET A 200 -12.40 9.24 -12.67
CA MET A 200 -12.18 8.50 -11.44
C MET A 200 -11.95 7.02 -11.77
N SER A 201 -11.02 6.39 -11.07
CA SER A 201 -10.78 4.96 -11.20
C SER A 201 -11.91 4.19 -10.50
N GLU A 202 -12.44 3.16 -11.17
CA GLU A 202 -13.40 2.23 -10.57
C GLU A 202 -12.68 1.27 -9.63
N ILE A 203 -13.24 1.06 -8.43
CA ILE A 203 -12.78 0.04 -7.49
C ILE A 203 -13.97 -0.75 -6.94
N LYS A 204 -13.79 -2.07 -6.87
CA LYS A 204 -14.78 -2.99 -6.33
C LYS A 204 -14.37 -3.47 -4.96
N VAL A 205 -15.30 -3.42 -4.03
CA VAL A 205 -15.18 -4.07 -2.73
C VAL A 205 -15.97 -5.36 -2.79
N VAL A 206 -15.24 -6.48 -2.72
CA VAL A 206 -15.77 -7.82 -2.86
C VAL A 206 -15.86 -8.47 -1.48
N SER A 207 -17.05 -8.87 -1.07
CA SER A 207 -17.25 -9.75 0.08
C SER A 207 -17.11 -11.20 -0.34
N THR A 208 -16.22 -11.93 0.32
CA THR A 208 -15.98 -13.38 0.15
C THR A 208 -16.84 -14.23 1.08
N VAL A 209 -17.62 -13.60 1.96
CA VAL A 209 -18.58 -14.26 2.84
C VAL A 209 -19.99 -13.72 2.61
N PRO A 210 -21.04 -14.55 2.79
CA PRO A 210 -22.42 -14.10 2.70
C PRO A 210 -22.74 -13.07 3.78
N ILE A 211 -23.62 -12.11 3.47
CA ILE A 211 -24.11 -11.14 4.46
C ILE A 211 -25.16 -11.85 5.36
N PRO A 212 -24.90 -11.99 6.67
CA PRO A 212 -25.76 -12.77 7.55
C PRO A 212 -27.03 -11.98 7.94
N CYS A 213 -28.18 -12.66 8.02
CA CYS A 213 -29.45 -12.15 8.54
C CYS A 213 -29.74 -12.89 9.85
N THR A 214 -29.48 -12.25 10.98
CA THR A 214 -29.56 -12.87 12.31
C THR A 214 -30.88 -12.65 13.03
N ASP A 215 -31.79 -11.84 12.48
CA ASP A 215 -33.12 -11.59 13.06
C ASP A 215 -34.21 -12.06 12.09
N CYS A 216 -34.95 -13.10 12.50
CA CYS A 216 -36.09 -13.63 11.73
C CYS A 216 -37.28 -12.65 11.66
N SER A 217 -37.27 -11.56 12.44
CA SER A 217 -38.29 -10.52 12.43
C SER A 217 -38.10 -9.55 11.26
N VAL A 218 -36.90 -9.48 10.70
CA VAL A 218 -36.50 -8.57 9.63
C VAL A 218 -36.62 -9.30 8.28
N ARG A 219 -37.06 -8.61 7.22
CA ARG A 219 -37.10 -9.23 5.88
C ARG A 219 -35.66 -9.44 5.39
N SER A 220 -35.38 -10.54 4.70
CA SER A 220 -34.04 -10.80 4.15
C SER A 220 -33.55 -9.72 3.17
N SER A 221 -34.46 -8.91 2.62
CA SER A 221 -34.14 -7.75 1.79
C SER A 221 -33.67 -6.50 2.54
N GLU A 222 -33.76 -6.50 3.87
CA GLU A 222 -33.45 -5.38 4.77
C GLU A 222 -32.18 -5.67 5.61
N CYS A 223 -31.54 -6.83 5.38
CA CYS A 223 -30.26 -7.16 5.98
C CYS A 223 -29.14 -6.53 5.15
N GLU A 224 -28.69 -5.40 5.63
CA GLU A 224 -27.63 -4.60 5.02
C GLU A 224 -26.45 -4.51 5.98
N TYR A 225 -25.27 -4.75 5.43
CA TYR A 225 -24.01 -4.37 6.04
C TYR A 225 -23.58 -3.05 5.41
N SER A 226 -23.26 -2.08 6.25
CA SER A 226 -22.75 -0.80 5.79
C SER A 226 -21.37 -0.56 6.36
N ALA A 227 -20.49 0.01 5.55
CA ALA A 227 -19.19 0.48 5.98
C ALA A 227 -18.85 1.84 5.35
N HIS A 228 -18.03 2.59 6.07
CA HIS A 228 -17.46 3.84 5.62
C HIS A 228 -16.06 3.59 5.05
N LEU A 229 -15.81 4.06 3.83
CA LEU A 229 -14.52 4.02 3.18
C LEU A 229 -13.74 5.29 3.51
N THR A 230 -12.52 5.13 4.01
CA THR A 230 -11.60 6.24 4.27
C THR A 230 -10.39 6.11 3.36
N ALA A 231 -9.99 7.23 2.75
CA ALA A 231 -8.84 7.30 1.87
C ALA A 231 -7.85 8.33 2.40
N LYS A 232 -6.55 8.09 2.12
CA LYS A 232 -5.47 9.04 2.36
C LYS A 232 -4.77 9.33 1.04
N ASN A 233 -4.53 10.62 0.76
CA ASN A 233 -3.97 11.12 -0.50
C ASN A 233 -4.85 10.78 -1.72
N ALA A 234 -6.14 10.58 -1.48
CA ALA A 234 -7.14 10.27 -2.49
C ALA A 234 -8.52 10.67 -1.97
N THR A 235 -9.41 11.00 -2.90
CA THR A 235 -10.78 11.40 -2.63
C THR A 235 -11.75 10.34 -3.13
N VAL A 236 -12.74 10.01 -2.31
CA VAL A 236 -13.82 9.08 -2.64
C VAL A 236 -15.15 9.85 -2.55
N PRO A 237 -15.93 9.99 -3.64
CA PRO A 237 -17.20 10.70 -3.61
C PRO A 237 -18.30 9.92 -2.84
N GLU A 238 -18.30 8.59 -2.97
CA GLU A 238 -19.24 7.69 -2.29
C GLU A 238 -18.54 6.92 -1.18
N CYS A 239 -18.42 7.57 -0.01
CA CYS A 239 -17.76 6.97 1.15
C CYS A 239 -18.59 5.89 1.84
N ASN A 240 -19.91 5.84 1.62
CA ASN A 240 -20.80 4.89 2.28
C ASN A 240 -21.06 3.71 1.36
N LEU A 241 -20.48 2.56 1.69
CA LEU A 241 -20.71 1.31 0.99
C LEU A 241 -21.76 0.50 1.75
N THR A 242 -22.77 0.01 1.03
CA THR A 242 -23.78 -0.89 1.60
C THR A 242 -23.88 -2.15 0.75
N LEU A 243 -23.77 -3.30 1.41
CA LEU A 243 -23.93 -4.62 0.83
C LEU A 243 -25.11 -5.32 1.50
N SER A 244 -26.02 -5.86 0.70
CA SER A 244 -27.21 -6.57 1.16
C SER A 244 -27.14 -8.06 0.84
N TYR A 245 -27.95 -8.86 1.52
CA TYR A 245 -28.06 -10.30 1.23
C TYR A 245 -28.35 -10.61 -0.26
N LYS A 246 -29.04 -9.72 -0.98
CA LYS A 246 -29.37 -9.90 -2.40
C LYS A 246 -28.17 -9.80 -3.33
N ASP A 247 -27.11 -9.14 -2.87
CA ASP A 247 -25.90 -8.93 -3.66
C ASP A 247 -25.01 -10.18 -3.67
N TRP A 248 -25.34 -11.19 -2.84
CA TRP A 248 -24.65 -12.48 -2.82
C TRP A 248 -24.95 -13.33 -4.05
N ASN A 249 -23.91 -13.66 -4.80
CA ASN A 249 -23.98 -14.55 -5.95
C ASN A 249 -23.52 -15.96 -5.57
N GLU A 250 -24.44 -16.93 -5.65
CA GLU A 250 -24.16 -18.33 -5.29
C GLU A 250 -23.18 -19.05 -6.22
N ASN A 251 -23.01 -18.58 -7.46
CA ASN A 251 -22.10 -19.20 -8.42
C ASN A 251 -20.66 -18.75 -8.20
N THR A 252 -20.45 -17.45 -7.96
CA THR A 252 -19.12 -16.87 -7.71
C THR A 252 -18.71 -16.92 -6.24
N LYS A 253 -19.67 -17.13 -5.32
CA LYS A 253 -19.48 -17.04 -3.87
C LYS A 253 -18.93 -15.69 -3.45
N THR A 254 -19.44 -14.63 -4.07
CA THR A 254 -19.05 -13.24 -3.81
C THR A 254 -20.25 -12.31 -3.76
N ALA A 255 -20.13 -11.20 -3.04
CA ALA A 255 -21.00 -10.02 -3.17
C ALA A 255 -20.14 -8.79 -3.47
N GLU A 256 -20.60 -7.88 -4.32
CA GLU A 256 -19.76 -6.79 -4.84
C GLU A 256 -20.44 -5.44 -4.65
N ALA A 257 -19.67 -4.44 -4.20
CA ALA A 257 -20.06 -3.04 -4.22
C ALA A 257 -19.01 -2.24 -5.00
N ILE A 258 -19.49 -1.32 -5.84
CA ILE A 258 -18.64 -0.51 -6.71
C ILE A 258 -18.56 0.90 -6.13
N THR A 259 -17.36 1.48 -6.11
CA THR A 259 -17.15 2.89 -5.83
C THR A 259 -16.05 3.45 -6.74
N HIS A 260 -15.89 4.77 -6.70
CA HIS A 260 -14.93 5.49 -7.52
C HIS A 260 -13.91 6.19 -6.63
N ILE A 261 -12.69 6.33 -7.11
CA ILE A 261 -11.61 6.97 -6.38
C ILE A 261 -10.78 7.85 -7.31
N GLU A 262 -10.39 9.02 -6.82
CA GLU A 262 -9.52 9.98 -7.52
C GLU A 262 -8.28 10.25 -6.66
N ALA A 263 -7.11 10.38 -7.29
CA ALA A 263 -5.91 10.88 -6.61
C ALA A 263 -6.15 12.30 -6.06
N ASP A 264 -5.64 12.59 -4.86
CA ASP A 264 -5.58 13.98 -4.42
C ASP A 264 -4.57 14.70 -5.31
N LYS A 265 -5.04 15.71 -6.04
CA LYS A 265 -4.19 16.50 -6.94
C LYS A 265 -3.31 17.42 -6.11
N ASP A 266 -2.06 17.03 -5.92
CA ASP A 266 -1.07 17.91 -5.32
C ASP A 266 -0.02 18.33 -6.35
N PHE A 267 0.66 19.44 -6.06
CA PHE A 267 1.58 20.07 -7.00
C PHE A 267 3.04 19.76 -6.63
N VAL A 268 3.28 18.63 -5.95
CA VAL A 268 4.57 18.22 -5.40
C VAL A 268 4.87 16.77 -5.80
N ASN A 269 6.14 16.46 -6.09
CA ASN A 269 6.57 15.13 -6.51
C ASN A 269 7.32 14.57 -5.32
N ASP A 270 6.58 13.83 -4.51
CA ASP A 270 7.04 13.25 -3.28
C ASP A 270 6.85 11.72 -3.21
N ASN A 271 6.55 11.09 -4.35
CA ASN A 271 6.23 9.67 -4.51
C ASN A 271 5.28 9.21 -3.40
N LYS A 272 4.19 9.94 -3.20
CA LYS A 272 3.26 9.64 -2.13
C LYS A 272 2.67 8.24 -2.31
N THR A 273 2.57 7.56 -1.18
CA THR A 273 1.76 6.35 -1.06
C THR A 273 0.52 6.70 -0.25
N GLY A 274 -0.61 6.23 -0.74
CA GLY A 274 -1.88 6.36 -0.06
C GLY A 274 -2.41 5.01 0.36
N TYR A 275 -3.49 5.04 1.11
CA TYR A 275 -4.21 3.82 1.46
C TYR A 275 -5.70 4.05 1.46
N LEU A 276 -6.42 2.97 1.17
CA LEU A 276 -7.86 2.89 1.23
C LEU A 276 -8.24 1.90 2.34
N GLN A 277 -9.10 2.32 3.25
CA GLN A 277 -9.45 1.56 4.44
C GLN A 277 -10.95 1.51 4.64
N LEU A 278 -11.47 0.33 4.91
CA LEU A 278 -12.88 0.10 5.18
C LEU A 278 -13.13 0.09 6.70
N VAL A 279 -14.04 0.96 7.14
CA VAL A 279 -14.38 1.18 8.54
C VAL A 279 -15.87 0.83 8.76
N PRO A 280 -16.22 -0.25 9.48
CA PRO A 280 -17.62 -0.62 9.70
C PRO A 280 -18.40 0.46 10.50
N PHE A 281 -19.69 0.64 10.20
CA PHE A 281 -20.55 1.47 11.06
C PHE A 281 -20.80 0.79 12.42
N THR A 282 -20.82 1.57 13.50
CA THR A 282 -20.97 1.05 14.88
C THR A 282 -22.41 1.06 15.40
N SER A 283 -23.40 1.46 14.60
CA SER A 283 -24.78 1.66 15.06
C SER A 283 -25.76 0.60 14.56
N GLY A 284 -26.07 -0.39 15.41
CA GLY A 284 -27.27 -1.24 15.36
C GLY A 284 -27.33 -2.30 14.23
N GLY A 285 -28.08 -3.39 14.47
CA GLY A 285 -28.28 -4.48 13.49
C GLY A 285 -27.10 -5.47 13.39
N ILE A 286 -26.88 -6.06 12.21
CA ILE A 286 -25.78 -7.01 11.94
C ILE A 286 -24.40 -6.38 12.22
N ASN A 287 -24.29 -5.06 12.04
CA ASN A 287 -23.09 -4.27 12.38
C ASN A 287 -22.70 -4.39 13.87
N ALA A 288 -23.66 -4.62 14.77
CA ALA A 288 -23.40 -4.82 16.20
C ALA A 288 -23.02 -6.27 16.56
N ILE A 289 -23.41 -7.24 15.73
CA ILE A 289 -22.97 -8.64 15.86
C ILE A 289 -21.53 -8.77 15.39
N LEU A 290 -21.16 -8.02 14.36
CA LEU A 290 -19.81 -7.89 13.83
C LEU A 290 -18.96 -6.83 14.59
N ASN A 291 -19.17 -6.67 15.89
CA ASN A 291 -18.62 -5.57 16.69
C ASN A 291 -17.07 -5.44 16.68
N ALA A 292 -16.57 -4.43 15.96
CA ALA A 292 -15.57 -3.43 16.39
C ALA A 292 -14.21 -3.89 16.98
N SER A 293 -13.46 -4.75 16.32
CA SER A 293 -12.00 -4.88 16.59
C SER A 293 -11.18 -5.32 15.37
N TYR A 294 -11.80 -5.98 14.39
CA TYR A 294 -11.14 -6.34 13.14
C TYR A 294 -11.20 -5.15 12.18
N VAL A 295 -10.05 -4.53 11.98
CA VAL A 295 -9.86 -3.54 10.93
C VAL A 295 -9.28 -4.30 9.73
N PRO A 296 -10.03 -4.39 8.62
CA PRO A 296 -9.52 -4.75 7.30
C PRO A 296 -8.07 -4.33 7.02
N GLN A 297 -7.31 -5.20 6.35
CA GLN A 297 -6.05 -4.74 5.78
C GLN A 297 -6.34 -3.63 4.76
N PRO A 298 -5.69 -2.47 4.88
CA PRO A 298 -5.92 -1.39 3.95
C PRO A 298 -5.32 -1.74 2.59
N LEU A 299 -6.03 -1.40 1.51
CA LEU A 299 -5.46 -1.45 0.17
C LEU A 299 -4.46 -0.30 0.02
N GLN A 300 -3.20 -0.63 -0.26
CA GLN A 300 -2.22 0.39 -0.60
C GLN A 300 -2.32 0.75 -2.07
N HIS A 301 -2.18 2.04 -2.36
CA HIS A 301 -2.08 2.54 -3.72
C HIS A 301 -0.85 3.45 -3.87
N ARG A 302 -0.31 3.46 -5.09
CA ARG A 302 0.77 4.37 -5.47
C ARG A 302 0.20 5.52 -6.27
N LEU A 303 0.71 6.71 -6.03
CA LEU A 303 0.41 7.88 -6.82
C LEU A 303 1.51 8.05 -7.87
N ASN A 304 1.09 8.23 -9.11
CA ASN A 304 1.97 8.69 -10.17
C ASN A 304 1.95 10.22 -10.14
N ASP A 305 2.96 10.79 -9.47
CA ASP A 305 3.05 12.23 -9.26
C ASP A 305 3.32 12.99 -10.57
N TRP A 306 2.76 14.20 -10.64
CA TRP A 306 3.06 15.12 -11.73
C TRP A 306 3.37 16.54 -11.25
N THR A 307 4.66 16.87 -11.18
CA THR A 307 5.13 18.22 -10.88
C THR A 307 5.69 18.95 -12.07
N GLN A 308 4.82 19.60 -12.83
CA GLN A 308 5.31 20.65 -13.70
C GLN A 308 4.53 21.93 -13.42
N THR A 309 5.18 22.88 -12.74
CA THR A 309 4.75 24.28 -12.71
C THR A 309 5.28 24.95 -13.97
N VAL A 310 4.44 25.72 -14.67
CA VAL A 310 4.91 26.51 -15.82
C VAL A 310 5.30 27.90 -15.36
N GLU A 311 6.58 28.03 -15.02
CA GLU A 311 7.12 29.29 -14.52
C GLU A 311 7.67 30.10 -15.69
N VAL A 312 7.17 31.31 -15.91
CA VAL A 312 7.74 32.23 -16.90
C VAL A 312 8.47 33.37 -16.18
N TYR A 313 9.74 33.54 -16.52
CA TYR A 313 10.63 34.50 -15.83
C TYR A 313 11.02 35.65 -16.76
N LEU A 314 10.63 36.87 -16.42
CA LEU A 314 11.23 38.05 -17.05
C LEU A 314 12.48 38.44 -16.27
N LYS A 315 13.68 38.12 -16.76
CA LYS A 315 14.84 38.90 -16.33
C LYS A 315 14.77 40.24 -17.06
N SER A 316 14.26 41.28 -16.42
CA SER A 316 14.52 42.66 -16.85
C SER A 316 15.75 43.18 -16.09
N GLY A 317 16.91 43.15 -16.75
CA GLY A 317 18.14 43.66 -16.19
C GLY A 317 18.03 45.18 -16.05
N SER A 318 18.19 45.69 -14.84
CA SER A 318 18.56 47.08 -14.64
C SER A 318 19.89 47.30 -15.37
N ALA A 319 19.87 48.07 -16.46
CA ALA A 319 20.99 48.39 -17.36
C ALA A 319 21.29 47.39 -18.51
N GLY A 320 20.29 47.10 -19.35
CA GLY A 320 20.51 46.88 -20.78
C GLY A 320 21.05 45.51 -21.23
N THR A 321 20.81 44.42 -20.49
CA THR A 321 21.42 43.11 -20.83
C THR A 321 20.54 41.86 -20.70
N THR A 322 19.22 41.95 -20.51
CA THR A 322 18.42 40.72 -20.51
C THR A 322 17.06 40.88 -21.20
N ASP A 323 16.78 39.91 -22.06
CA ASP A 323 15.63 39.82 -22.96
C ASP A 323 14.41 39.21 -22.26
N THR A 324 13.22 39.26 -22.87
CA THR A 324 12.06 38.51 -22.39
C THR A 324 12.30 37.03 -22.67
N THR A 325 12.74 36.30 -21.65
CA THR A 325 12.97 34.85 -21.74
C THR A 325 11.75 34.10 -21.22
N LEU A 326 11.09 33.31 -22.05
CA LEU A 326 10.05 32.39 -21.60
C LEU A 326 10.68 31.09 -21.12
N TRP A 327 10.19 30.54 -20.01
CA TRP A 327 10.61 29.23 -19.50
C TRP A 327 9.40 28.29 -19.59
N THR A 328 9.64 27.11 -20.14
CA THR A 328 8.63 26.08 -20.40
C THR A 328 9.12 24.74 -19.83
N ASP A 329 8.27 23.73 -19.84
CA ASP A 329 8.62 22.33 -19.56
C ASP A 329 9.69 21.77 -20.53
N VAL A 330 9.84 22.39 -21.69
CA VAL A 330 10.75 22.01 -22.79
C VAL A 330 12.12 22.73 -22.69
N GLY A 331 12.16 23.92 -22.07
CA GLY A 331 13.36 24.76 -21.99
C GLY A 331 13.03 26.25 -21.98
N TYR A 332 14.02 27.10 -22.19
CA TYR A 332 13.83 28.56 -22.23
C TYR A 332 14.14 29.18 -23.59
N TYR A 333 13.31 30.11 -24.04
CA TYR A 333 13.49 30.80 -25.32
C TYR A 333 13.24 32.31 -25.19
N ASP A 334 13.88 33.10 -26.05
CA ASP A 334 13.82 34.55 -26.02
C ASP A 334 12.72 35.07 -26.97
N MET A 335 11.93 36.03 -26.51
CA MET A 335 10.81 36.63 -27.22
C MET A 335 11.03 38.13 -27.43
N PHE A 336 11.13 38.56 -28.69
CA PHE A 336 11.43 39.94 -29.08
C PHE A 336 10.24 40.69 -29.69
N HIS A 337 9.08 40.06 -29.75
CA HIS A 337 7.92 40.58 -30.46
C HIS A 337 7.05 41.47 -29.56
N VAL A 338 6.60 42.58 -30.13
CA VAL A 338 5.71 43.56 -29.47
C VAL A 338 4.27 43.27 -29.88
N GLY A 339 3.37 43.07 -28.93
CA GLY A 339 1.98 42.75 -29.25
C GLY A 339 1.24 42.11 -28.08
N LYS A 340 0.11 41.48 -28.37
CA LYS A 340 -0.67 40.70 -27.42
C LYS A 340 -0.54 39.22 -27.76
N PHE A 341 -0.31 38.38 -26.77
CA PHE A 341 -0.04 36.97 -26.97
C PHE A 341 -0.78 36.12 -25.94
N THR A 342 -1.22 34.94 -26.37
CA THR A 342 -1.74 33.92 -25.45
C THR A 342 -0.57 33.23 -24.76
N MET A 343 -0.47 33.41 -23.45
CA MET A 343 0.58 32.80 -22.64
C MET A 343 0.24 31.34 -22.32
N VAL A 344 -0.98 31.11 -21.82
CA VAL A 344 -1.55 29.81 -21.48
C VAL A 344 -3.04 29.86 -21.81
N GLN A 345 -3.55 28.86 -22.52
CA GLN A 345 -4.97 28.64 -22.72
C GLN A 345 -5.26 27.16 -22.54
N THR A 346 -6.27 26.86 -21.72
CA THR A 346 -6.75 25.49 -21.53
C THR A 346 -7.89 25.22 -22.51
N LYS A 347 -7.83 24.06 -23.19
CA LYS A 347 -8.94 23.59 -24.04
C LYS A 347 -10.10 23.21 -23.13
N SER A 348 -11.22 23.93 -23.25
CA SER A 348 -12.42 23.64 -22.46
C SER A 348 -12.91 22.22 -22.76
N VAL A 349 -12.99 21.39 -21.72
CA VAL A 349 -13.60 20.06 -21.80
C VAL A 349 -14.81 20.04 -20.85
N PRO A 350 -16.04 20.15 -21.39
CA PRO A 350 -17.27 20.03 -20.60
C PRO A 350 -17.33 18.65 -19.89
N PRO A 351 -17.91 18.53 -18.68
CA PRO A 351 -18.86 19.48 -18.06
C PRO A 351 -18.34 20.27 -16.83
N HIS A 352 -17.11 20.07 -16.36
CA HIS A 352 -16.72 20.50 -14.99
C HIS A 352 -15.50 21.41 -14.85
N ILE A 353 -14.80 21.77 -15.94
CA ILE A 353 -13.60 22.61 -15.85
C ILE A 353 -13.82 23.92 -16.62
N PRO A 354 -13.81 25.09 -15.93
CA PRO A 354 -13.94 26.38 -16.60
C PRO A 354 -12.71 26.65 -17.48
N GLU A 355 -12.95 27.28 -18.63
CA GLU A 355 -11.88 27.77 -19.50
C GLU A 355 -11.00 28.74 -18.71
N PHE A 356 -9.71 28.39 -18.62
CA PHE A 356 -8.65 29.20 -18.03
C PHE A 356 -7.73 29.71 -19.14
N GLN A 357 -7.53 31.03 -19.16
CA GLN A 357 -6.72 31.72 -20.15
C GLN A 357 -5.89 32.82 -19.49
N VAL A 358 -4.60 32.90 -19.84
CA VAL A 358 -3.70 33.98 -19.47
C VAL A 358 -3.14 34.60 -20.74
N GLU A 359 -3.35 35.90 -20.90
CA GLU A 359 -2.84 36.71 -22.00
C GLU A 359 -1.79 37.69 -21.47
N ILE A 360 -0.75 37.93 -22.28
CA ILE A 360 0.28 38.92 -22.01
C ILE A 360 0.29 39.99 -23.10
N GLN A 361 0.63 41.22 -22.71
CA GLN A 361 0.89 42.32 -23.63
C GLN A 361 2.32 42.81 -23.46
N THR A 362 3.05 42.88 -24.58
CA THR A 362 4.42 43.40 -24.64
C THR A 362 4.47 44.78 -25.30
N GLN A 363 5.43 45.60 -24.88
CA GLN A 363 5.73 46.91 -25.45
C GLN A 363 7.24 47.10 -25.67
N THR A 364 7.59 48.07 -26.49
CA THR A 364 8.99 48.47 -26.69
C THR A 364 9.58 49.06 -25.42
N CYS A 365 10.64 48.44 -24.93
CA CYS A 365 11.44 48.87 -23.79
C CYS A 365 12.88 49.07 -24.24
N TRP A 366 13.29 50.32 -24.48
CA TRP A 366 14.62 50.60 -25.03
C TRP A 366 14.83 49.82 -26.34
N ASN A 367 15.73 48.83 -26.35
CA ASN A 367 16.05 47.98 -27.51
C ASN A 367 15.45 46.56 -27.41
N VAL A 368 14.57 46.29 -26.44
CA VAL A 368 13.96 44.97 -26.20
C VAL A 368 12.43 45.07 -26.06
N ALA A 369 11.74 43.93 -26.02
CA ALA A 369 10.33 43.86 -25.65
C ALA A 369 10.17 43.56 -24.15
N CYS A 370 9.30 44.28 -23.43
CA CYS A 370 8.90 43.94 -22.05
C CYS A 370 7.41 43.63 -21.96
N ILE A 371 7.02 42.76 -21.03
CA ILE A 371 5.61 42.60 -20.63
C ILE A 371 5.16 43.83 -19.83
N CYS A 372 4.09 44.46 -20.28
CA CYS A 372 3.45 45.60 -19.61
C CYS A 372 1.99 45.31 -19.23
N GLY A 373 1.41 44.20 -19.70
CA GLY A 373 0.05 43.81 -19.35
C GLY A 373 -0.09 42.30 -19.18
N VAL A 374 -0.91 41.89 -18.22
CA VAL A 374 -1.31 40.50 -17.97
C VAL A 374 -2.81 40.48 -17.71
N VAL A 375 -3.53 39.61 -18.40
CA VAL A 375 -4.95 39.34 -18.16
C VAL A 375 -5.10 37.85 -17.90
N ALA A 376 -5.57 37.50 -16.71
CA ALA A 376 -5.88 36.13 -16.33
C ALA A 376 -7.40 35.97 -16.18
N ARG A 377 -7.96 34.95 -16.83
CA ARG A 377 -9.39 34.70 -16.87
C ARG A 377 -9.70 33.26 -16.53
N GLU A 378 -10.65 33.03 -15.64
CA GLU A 378 -11.29 31.73 -15.40
C GLU A 378 -12.80 31.89 -15.38
N GLY A 379 -13.48 31.42 -16.43
CA GLY A 379 -14.93 31.60 -16.57
C GLY A 379 -15.34 33.08 -16.56
N THR A 380 -15.99 33.52 -15.46
CA THR A 380 -16.42 34.91 -15.23
C THR A 380 -15.41 35.77 -14.48
N ASP A 381 -14.41 35.16 -13.84
CA ASP A 381 -13.43 35.88 -13.03
C ASP A 381 -12.28 36.33 -13.94
N VAL A 382 -12.07 37.64 -14.04
CA VAL A 382 -11.04 38.25 -14.88
C VAL A 382 -10.17 39.16 -14.02
N VAL A 383 -8.88 38.90 -13.92
CA VAL A 383 -7.91 39.78 -13.25
C VAL A 383 -7.01 40.39 -14.30
N SER A 384 -6.90 41.71 -14.31
CA SER A 384 -6.01 42.40 -15.25
C SER A 384 -5.02 43.31 -14.54
N PHE A 385 -3.77 43.24 -14.98
CA PHE A 385 -2.67 44.10 -14.58
C PHE A 385 -2.23 44.89 -15.81
N ASN A 386 -2.21 46.22 -15.73
CA ASN A 386 -1.81 47.07 -16.85
C ASN A 386 -0.84 48.18 -16.42
N THR A 387 0.32 48.19 -17.05
CA THR A 387 1.38 49.21 -16.96
C THR A 387 1.81 49.74 -18.33
N CYS A 388 1.06 49.44 -19.41
CA CYS A 388 1.45 49.75 -20.79
C CYS A 388 1.37 51.25 -21.15
N ASP A 389 0.67 52.06 -20.36
CA ASP A 389 0.55 53.51 -20.58
C ASP A 389 1.75 54.31 -20.00
N MET A 390 2.68 53.65 -19.34
CA MET A 390 3.82 54.29 -18.66
C MET A 390 4.91 54.67 -19.66
N ARG A 391 5.10 55.98 -19.88
CA ARG A 391 6.21 56.53 -20.68
C ARG A 391 7.38 56.93 -19.78
N PHE A 392 8.59 56.51 -20.15
CA PHE A 392 9.84 56.92 -19.50
C PHE A 392 9.95 58.46 -19.47
N GLY A 393 9.91 59.05 -18.26
CA GLY A 393 10.09 60.48 -18.04
C GLY A 393 8.82 61.34 -17.92
N GLY A 394 7.62 60.76 -17.83
CA GLY A 394 6.36 61.49 -17.61
C GLY A 394 5.74 61.29 -16.22
N ASN A 395 5.22 62.36 -15.61
CA ASN A 395 4.59 62.38 -14.27
C ASN A 395 3.12 61.89 -14.23
N THR A 396 2.72 60.88 -14.99
CA THR A 396 1.34 60.37 -14.94
C THR A 396 1.30 58.89 -14.58
N LEU A 397 0.85 58.61 -13.35
CA LEU A 397 0.57 57.30 -12.78
C LEU A 397 -0.90 56.94 -13.01
N ASN A 398 -1.20 56.18 -14.06
CA ASN A 398 -2.47 55.44 -14.15
C ASN A 398 -2.15 53.95 -14.10
N GLU A 399 -1.97 53.44 -12.89
CA GLU A 399 -2.00 52.00 -12.64
C GLU A 399 -3.47 51.57 -12.59
N ASN A 400 -3.92 50.83 -13.61
CA ASN A 400 -5.26 50.25 -13.62
C ASN A 400 -5.14 48.75 -13.41
N ILE A 401 -5.11 48.33 -12.14
CA ILE A 401 -5.37 46.94 -11.80
C ILE A 401 -6.89 46.83 -11.69
N LEU A 402 -7.53 46.28 -12.72
CA LEU A 402 -8.99 46.09 -12.69
C LEU A 402 -9.26 44.76 -12.02
N PHE A 403 -9.82 44.84 -10.83
CA PHE A 403 -10.49 43.73 -10.16
C PHE A 403 -11.98 43.84 -10.48
N PRO A 404 -12.66 42.74 -10.86
CA PRO A 404 -14.10 42.73 -11.04
C PRO A 404 -14.77 43.14 -9.73
N THR A 405 -15.88 43.86 -9.85
CA THR A 405 -16.67 44.34 -8.71
C THR A 405 -17.31 43.19 -7.92
N GLN A 406 -17.42 42.00 -8.53
CA GLN A 406 -17.80 40.74 -7.90
C GLN A 406 -16.97 39.62 -8.54
N PHE A 407 -16.18 38.94 -7.73
CA PHE A 407 -15.61 37.64 -8.07
C PHE A 407 -16.62 36.54 -7.73
N SER A 408 -16.44 35.35 -8.30
CA SER A 408 -16.93 34.14 -7.61
C SER A 408 -16.33 34.12 -6.19
N ASN A 409 -17.10 33.70 -5.18
CA ASN A 409 -16.71 33.79 -3.75
C ASN A 409 -15.42 33.04 -3.37
N LEU A 410 -14.73 32.39 -4.31
CA LEU A 410 -13.57 31.52 -4.10
C LEU A 410 -12.27 32.02 -4.76
N THR A 411 -12.30 33.07 -5.60
CA THR A 411 -11.07 33.68 -6.13
C THR A 411 -10.40 34.51 -5.03
N ILE A 412 -9.14 34.21 -4.72
CA ILE A 412 -8.38 34.84 -3.64
C ILE A 412 -7.18 35.57 -4.24
N ILE A 413 -6.96 36.83 -3.83
CA ILE A 413 -5.82 37.63 -4.27
C ILE A 413 -4.98 38.01 -3.04
N HIS A 414 -3.72 37.58 -3.02
CA HIS A 414 -2.73 37.99 -2.04
C HIS A 414 -1.80 39.02 -2.66
N GLN A 415 -1.70 40.20 -2.02
CA GLN A 415 -0.77 41.24 -2.42
C GLN A 415 0.32 41.42 -1.34
N SER A 416 1.57 41.46 -1.78
CA SER A 416 2.73 41.82 -0.97
C SER A 416 3.58 42.84 -1.71
N GLY A 417 3.41 44.13 -1.39
CA GLY A 417 4.09 45.22 -2.12
C GLY A 417 3.67 45.28 -3.59
N LYS A 418 4.61 45.01 -4.51
CA LYS A 418 4.39 44.97 -5.97
C LYS A 418 4.26 43.53 -6.51
N SER A 419 4.11 42.56 -5.61
CA SER A 419 3.89 41.16 -5.93
C SER A 419 2.43 40.80 -5.70
N TYR A 420 1.82 40.11 -6.65
CA TYR A 420 0.42 39.71 -6.65
C TYR A 420 0.32 38.21 -6.92
N MET A 421 -0.45 37.51 -6.10
CA MET A 421 -0.71 36.09 -6.27
C MET A 421 -2.21 35.87 -6.29
N VAL A 422 -2.71 35.39 -7.43
CA VAL A 422 -4.13 35.16 -7.71
C VAL A 422 -4.37 33.66 -7.69
N TYR A 423 -5.29 33.21 -6.84
CA TYR A 423 -5.76 31.82 -6.77
C TYR A 423 -7.17 31.75 -7.34
N PHE A 424 -7.36 30.89 -8.32
CA PHE A 424 -8.66 30.67 -8.96
C PHE A 424 -9.39 29.45 -8.36
N PRO A 425 -10.72 29.36 -8.45
CA PRO A 425 -11.53 28.29 -7.86
C PRO A 425 -11.14 26.88 -8.33
N SER A 426 -10.61 26.75 -9.54
CA SER A 426 -10.12 25.47 -10.06
C SER A 426 -8.86 24.94 -9.37
N GLY A 427 -8.15 25.77 -8.60
CA GLY A 427 -6.83 25.47 -8.03
C GLY A 427 -5.66 26.00 -8.87
N ARG A 428 -5.93 26.68 -10.00
CA ARG A 428 -4.91 27.36 -10.80
C ARG A 428 -4.44 28.64 -10.14
N ARG A 429 -3.19 29.03 -10.41
CA ARG A 429 -2.57 30.21 -9.78
C ARG A 429 -1.84 31.07 -10.80
N VAL A 430 -1.95 32.38 -10.66
CA VAL A 430 -1.16 33.36 -11.42
C VAL A 430 -0.41 34.26 -10.46
N PHE A 431 0.90 34.34 -10.61
CA PHE A 431 1.77 35.19 -9.82
C PHE A 431 2.39 36.27 -10.70
N VAL A 432 2.35 37.52 -10.26
CA VAL A 432 2.86 38.68 -10.99
C VAL A 432 3.71 39.54 -10.08
N ASP A 433 4.99 39.71 -10.41
CA ASP A 433 5.83 40.78 -9.87
C ASP A 433 5.90 41.94 -10.87
N LYS A 434 5.81 43.18 -10.38
CA LYS A 434 5.98 44.38 -11.20
C LYS A 434 6.95 45.39 -10.59
N ASN A 435 7.50 46.24 -11.45
CA ASN A 435 8.09 47.52 -11.06
C ASN A 435 7.18 48.68 -11.53
N ASP A 436 7.72 49.91 -11.56
CA ASP A 436 6.97 51.11 -11.96
C ASP A 436 6.84 51.29 -13.49
N VAL A 437 7.27 50.32 -14.29
CA VAL A 437 7.36 50.45 -15.76
C VAL A 437 6.89 49.20 -16.49
N ASN A 438 7.19 48.02 -15.95
CA ASN A 438 6.88 46.73 -16.54
C ASN A 438 6.66 45.66 -15.47
N MET A 439 6.24 44.48 -15.94
CA MET A 439 6.22 43.27 -15.12
C MET A 439 7.60 42.64 -15.15
N THR A 440 8.07 42.18 -13.99
CA THR A 440 9.37 41.55 -13.79
C THR A 440 9.27 40.05 -13.58
N ARG A 441 8.09 39.49 -13.33
CA ARG A 441 7.87 38.03 -13.30
C ARG A 441 6.39 37.74 -13.49
N VAL A 442 6.07 36.75 -14.31
CA VAL A 442 4.70 36.27 -14.51
C VAL A 442 4.74 34.76 -14.47
N GLU A 443 4.26 34.14 -13.40
CA GLU A 443 4.24 32.68 -13.25
C GLU A 443 2.81 32.17 -13.32
N VAL A 444 2.60 31.07 -14.04
CA VAL A 444 1.27 30.46 -14.22
C VAL A 444 1.35 29.00 -13.82
N GLN A 445 0.61 28.64 -12.79
CA GLN A 445 0.41 27.25 -12.40
C GLN A 445 -0.93 26.76 -12.93
N VAL A 446 -0.86 25.77 -13.80
CA VAL A 446 -2.00 24.97 -14.27
C VAL A 446 -2.13 23.69 -13.44
N ARG A 447 -3.28 23.00 -13.53
CA ARG A 447 -3.48 21.74 -12.82
C ARG A 447 -2.77 20.57 -13.53
N PRO A 448 -2.39 19.50 -12.83
CA PRO A 448 -1.84 18.30 -13.47
C PRO A 448 -2.74 17.69 -14.55
N ASP A 449 -4.06 17.74 -14.38
CA ASP A 449 -5.04 17.25 -15.35
C ASP A 449 -5.27 18.20 -16.54
N ASP A 450 -4.66 19.38 -16.56
CA ASP A 450 -4.54 20.22 -17.76
C ASP A 450 -3.43 19.69 -18.70
N ALA A 451 -2.64 18.67 -18.30
CA ALA A 451 -1.64 18.01 -19.15
C ALA A 451 -2.23 17.63 -20.52
N ASN A 452 -1.48 17.93 -21.59
CA ASN A 452 -1.87 17.78 -23.00
C ASN A 452 -3.07 18.61 -23.47
N ASN A 453 -3.64 19.45 -22.59
CA ASN A 453 -4.81 20.28 -22.87
C ASN A 453 -4.53 21.77 -22.70
N VAL A 454 -3.26 22.14 -22.63
CA VAL A 454 -2.79 23.53 -22.63
C VAL A 454 -2.25 23.86 -24.03
N GLU A 455 -2.42 25.10 -24.45
CA GLU A 455 -1.73 25.69 -25.58
C GLU A 455 -1.33 27.13 -25.25
N GLY A 456 -0.48 27.74 -26.07
CA GLY A 456 0.06 29.08 -25.83
C GLY A 456 1.58 29.10 -25.92
N LEU A 457 2.16 30.27 -25.60
CA LEU A 457 3.61 30.45 -25.52
C LEU A 457 4.29 29.47 -24.54
N CYS A 458 3.56 29.02 -23.52
CA CYS A 458 4.03 28.07 -22.53
C CYS A 458 4.17 26.61 -23.03
N GLY A 459 3.74 26.33 -24.26
CA GLY A 459 3.79 25.00 -24.86
C GLY A 459 2.55 24.14 -24.62
N GLU A 460 2.61 22.87 -25.02
CA GLU A 460 1.48 21.92 -24.95
C GLU A 460 1.38 21.15 -23.62
N TYR A 461 2.34 21.33 -22.70
CA TYR A 461 2.35 20.72 -21.36
C TYR A 461 2.16 19.19 -21.42
N ASN A 462 2.95 18.53 -22.28
CA ASN A 462 2.77 17.13 -22.70
C ASN A 462 3.91 16.19 -22.25
N GLY A 463 4.93 16.71 -21.56
CA GLY A 463 6.06 15.91 -21.07
C GLY A 463 7.09 15.52 -22.15
N HIS A 464 7.01 16.10 -23.35
CA HIS A 464 8.00 15.91 -24.42
C HIS A 464 8.91 17.15 -24.53
N PRO A 465 10.10 17.13 -23.91
CA PRO A 465 10.98 18.31 -23.81
C PRO A 465 11.67 18.70 -25.13
N GLU A 466 11.29 18.10 -26.26
CA GLU A 466 11.86 18.40 -27.58
C GLU A 466 10.90 19.19 -28.50
N GLU A 467 9.61 19.26 -28.14
CA GLU A 467 8.56 19.89 -28.94
C GLU A 467 7.98 21.11 -28.22
N LEU A 468 8.23 22.31 -28.74
CA LEU A 468 7.75 23.56 -28.13
C LEU A 468 6.23 23.73 -28.30
N GLY A 469 5.67 23.18 -29.39
CA GLY A 469 4.25 23.29 -29.73
C GLY A 469 4.05 23.28 -31.24
N LYS A 470 2.95 23.86 -31.74
CA LYS A 470 2.60 23.85 -33.18
C LYS A 470 2.54 25.25 -33.79
N ASP A 471 2.84 25.34 -35.08
CA ASP A 471 2.64 26.56 -35.88
C ASP A 471 1.14 26.80 -36.20
N LYS A 472 0.82 27.93 -36.87
CA LYS A 472 -0.56 28.25 -37.29
C LYS A 472 -1.19 27.22 -38.23
N ASN A 473 -0.39 26.35 -38.84
CA ASN A 473 -0.82 25.31 -39.77
C ASN A 473 -0.86 23.92 -39.11
N GLY A 474 -0.59 23.82 -37.80
CA GLY A 474 -0.59 22.58 -37.04
C GLY A 474 0.70 21.75 -37.13
N ASN A 475 1.78 22.28 -37.73
CA ASN A 475 3.05 21.58 -37.81
C ASN A 475 3.81 21.68 -36.49
N PRO A 476 4.42 20.59 -35.98
CA PRO A 476 5.24 20.63 -34.78
C PRO A 476 6.47 21.52 -34.98
N ILE A 477 6.75 22.37 -34.00
CA ILE A 477 7.92 23.24 -33.93
C ILE A 477 8.88 22.66 -32.90
N THR A 478 10.06 22.26 -33.36
CA THR A 478 11.17 21.87 -32.49
C THR A 478 11.69 23.05 -31.70
N PHE A 479 12.09 22.80 -30.45
CA PHE A 479 12.64 23.82 -29.58
C PHE A 479 13.86 24.55 -30.19
N THR A 480 13.84 25.88 -30.18
CA THR A 480 14.99 26.74 -30.52
C THR A 480 15.02 27.94 -29.58
N ARG A 481 16.18 28.60 -29.45
CA ARG A 481 16.35 29.76 -28.55
C ARG A 481 15.53 30.99 -28.98
N THR A 482 15.17 31.09 -30.26
CA THR A 482 14.38 32.21 -30.83
C THR A 482 13.33 31.66 -31.81
N PRO A 483 12.23 31.07 -31.31
CA PRO A 483 11.23 30.40 -32.14
C PRO A 483 10.21 31.40 -32.69
N ASP A 484 10.64 32.32 -33.57
CA ASP A 484 9.81 33.44 -34.06
C ASP A 484 8.47 33.00 -34.67
N SER A 485 8.46 31.90 -35.44
CA SER A 485 7.24 31.36 -36.04
C SER A 485 6.23 30.85 -35.01
N PHE A 486 6.70 30.33 -33.88
CA PHE A 486 5.86 29.91 -32.76
C PHE A 486 5.35 31.12 -31.96
N ILE A 487 6.19 32.12 -31.74
CA ILE A 487 5.77 33.33 -31.03
C ILE A 487 4.66 34.04 -31.84
N GLU A 488 4.84 34.19 -33.14
CA GLU A 488 3.85 34.78 -34.03
C GLU A 488 2.61 33.88 -34.22
N SER A 489 2.69 32.56 -34.00
CA SER A 489 1.51 31.69 -33.99
C SER A 489 0.56 32.00 -32.83
N ASN A 490 1.11 32.43 -31.69
CA ASN A 490 0.38 32.75 -30.47
C ASN A 490 -0.02 34.24 -30.34
N ARG A 491 0.25 35.05 -31.37
CA ARG A 491 -0.05 36.49 -31.38
C ARG A 491 -1.51 36.76 -31.79
N HIS A 492 -2.20 37.58 -31.01
CA HIS A 492 -3.53 38.09 -31.37
C HIS A 492 -3.40 39.17 -32.47
N VAL A 493 -4.26 39.09 -33.48
CA VAL A 493 -4.32 40.03 -34.62
C VAL A 493 -5.12 41.28 -34.25
#